data_AF-A0A7S0SSZ2-F1
#
_entry.id   AF-A0A7S0SSZ2-F1
#
_cell.length_a   1.000
_cell.length_b   1.000
_cell.length_c   1.000
_cell.angle_alpha   90.00
_cell.angle_beta   90.00
_cell.angle_gamma   90.00
#
_symmetry.space_group_name_H-M   'P 1'
#
loop_
_entity.id
_entity.type
_entity.pdbx_description
1 polymer ?
#
loop_
_entity_poly.entity_id
_entity_poly.type
_entity_poly.pdbx_seq_one_letter_code
_entity_poly.pdbx_strand_id
1 'polypeptide(L)'
;KIIMGPAPTPGAIHGCPFKHAPDNQLSSLLTSMKINSNDTKEIMQLAKAGGHYQLACQKHFDVTHPGHQQMDLKLTESVANHPNAWYHASTQYHKIKLESKANDSTSSPSSDTTIIHS
;
A
#
# COMPACT_ATOMS: atom_id res chain seq x y z
N LYS A 1 -1.76 -20.25 -4.36
CA LYS A 1 -0.67 -19.68 -3.52
C LYS A 1 0.58 -19.46 -4.38
N ILE A 2 1.11 -18.23 -4.46
CA ILE A 2 2.24 -17.88 -5.36
C ILE A 2 3.61 -18.23 -4.77
N ILE A 3 3.76 -18.11 -3.44
CA ILE A 3 5.05 -18.32 -2.76
C ILE A 3 5.48 -19.80 -2.75
N MET A 4 4.51 -20.74 -2.75
CA MET A 4 4.73 -22.19 -2.67
C MET A 4 4.75 -22.88 -4.04
N GLY A 5 4.56 -22.14 -5.13
CA GLY A 5 4.64 -22.68 -6.49
C GLY A 5 6.08 -22.98 -6.92
N PRO A 6 6.26 -23.60 -8.09
CA PRO A 6 7.59 -23.79 -8.67
C PRO A 6 8.29 -22.43 -8.83
N ALA A 7 9.62 -22.44 -8.66
CA ALA A 7 10.42 -21.25 -8.90
C ALA A 7 10.24 -20.79 -10.36
N PRO A 8 10.20 -19.48 -10.63
CA PRO A 8 10.12 -18.98 -12.00
C PRO A 8 11.30 -19.48 -12.84
N THR A 9 11.05 -19.86 -14.09
CA THR A 9 12.11 -20.17 -15.04
C THR A 9 12.92 -18.90 -15.36
N PRO A 10 14.20 -19.02 -15.77
CA PRO A 10 14.98 -17.88 -16.20
C PRO A 10 14.24 -17.06 -17.28
N GLY A 11 14.04 -15.77 -17.03
CA GLY A 11 13.30 -14.86 -17.91
C GLY A 11 11.79 -14.77 -17.63
N ALA A 12 11.23 -15.55 -16.71
CA ALA A 12 9.82 -15.46 -16.36
C ALA A 12 9.55 -14.35 -15.31
N ILE A 13 8.44 -13.64 -15.47
CA ILE A 13 8.06 -12.47 -14.64
C ILE A 13 7.02 -12.84 -13.55
N HIS A 14 6.68 -14.12 -13.39
CA HIS A 14 5.75 -14.57 -12.35
C HIS A 14 6.45 -14.81 -11.01
N GLY A 15 5.65 -14.92 -9.93
CA GLY A 15 6.16 -15.22 -8.60
C GLY A 15 6.06 -14.05 -7.62
N CYS A 16 6.56 -14.25 -6.40
CA CYS A 16 6.61 -13.22 -5.37
C CYS A 16 7.93 -12.44 -5.50
N PRO A 17 7.92 -11.12 -5.76
CA PRO A 17 9.16 -10.35 -5.92
C PRO A 17 10.04 -10.38 -4.65
N PHE A 18 9.43 -10.37 -3.47
CA PHE A 18 10.15 -10.45 -2.19
C PHE A 18 10.96 -11.76 -2.05
N LYS A 19 10.50 -12.85 -2.67
CA LYS A 19 11.19 -14.15 -2.67
C LYS A 19 12.10 -14.34 -3.87
N HIS A 20 11.57 -14.15 -5.08
CA HIS A 20 12.20 -14.61 -6.32
C HIS A 20 13.03 -13.54 -7.05
N ALA A 21 12.79 -12.26 -6.81
CA ALA A 21 13.61 -11.22 -7.45
C ALA A 21 15.02 -11.18 -6.81
N PRO A 22 16.10 -11.01 -7.58
CA PRO A 22 17.43 -10.72 -7.05
C PRO A 22 17.45 -9.45 -6.18
N ASP A 23 18.36 -9.38 -5.22
CA ASP A 23 18.40 -8.30 -4.22
C ASP A 23 18.55 -6.91 -4.83
N ASN A 24 19.44 -6.77 -5.82
CA ASN A 24 19.64 -5.53 -6.56
C ASN A 24 18.39 -5.11 -7.35
N GLN A 25 17.69 -6.07 -7.96
CA GLN A 25 16.46 -5.83 -8.70
C GLN A 25 15.31 -5.42 -7.77
N LEU A 26 15.14 -6.10 -6.63
CA LEU A 26 14.12 -5.75 -5.64
C LEU A 26 14.37 -4.36 -5.04
N SER A 27 15.61 -4.05 -4.67
CA SER A 27 15.98 -2.72 -4.15
C SER A 27 15.73 -1.61 -5.17
N SER A 28 16.10 -1.84 -6.44
CA SER A 28 15.84 -0.89 -7.53
C SER A 28 14.35 -0.68 -7.77
N LEU A 29 13.56 -1.76 -7.72
CA LEU A 29 12.10 -1.70 -7.85
C LEU A 29 11.48 -0.85 -6.73
N LEU A 30 11.82 -1.11 -5.47
CA LEU A 30 11.30 -0.35 -4.32
C LEU A 30 11.67 1.14 -4.41
N THR A 31 12.90 1.43 -4.82
CA THR A 31 13.37 2.81 -5.02
C THR A 31 12.61 3.50 -6.15
N SER A 32 12.33 2.79 -7.26
CA SER A 32 11.54 3.31 -8.38
C SER A 32 10.10 3.66 -8.01
N MET A 33 9.55 2.98 -6.98
CA MET A 33 8.24 3.28 -6.39
C MET A 33 8.27 4.48 -5.43
N LYS A 34 9.41 5.20 -5.34
CA LYS A 34 9.62 6.34 -4.44
C LYS A 34 9.51 5.99 -2.95
N ILE A 35 9.78 4.74 -2.59
CA ILE A 35 9.91 4.33 -1.19
C ILE A 35 11.26 4.84 -0.67
N ASN A 36 11.27 5.46 0.50
CA ASN A 36 12.49 6.03 1.07
C ASN A 36 13.51 4.93 1.45
N SER A 37 14.76 5.33 1.67
CA SER A 37 15.86 4.39 1.92
C SER A 37 15.70 3.58 3.20
N ASN A 38 15.08 4.13 4.25
CA ASN A 38 14.89 3.43 5.51
C ASN A 38 13.84 2.32 5.37
N ASP A 39 12.68 2.65 4.79
CA ASP A 39 11.63 1.68 4.52
C ASP A 39 12.08 0.62 3.52
N THR A 40 12.86 1.00 2.50
CA THR A 40 13.45 0.05 1.55
C THR A 40 14.34 -0.97 2.28
N LYS A 41 15.21 -0.52 3.21
CA LYS A 41 16.06 -1.41 3.99
C LYS A 41 15.24 -2.37 4.86
N GLU A 42 14.19 -1.89 5.50
CA GLU A 42 13.32 -2.72 6.36
C GLU A 42 12.58 -3.79 5.53
N ILE A 43 12.02 -3.42 4.38
CA ILE A 43 11.38 -4.37 3.45
C ILE A 43 12.40 -5.42 2.97
N MET A 44 13.61 -4.99 2.60
CA MET A 44 14.69 -5.89 2.17
C MET A 44 15.12 -6.84 3.30
N GLN A 45 15.21 -6.37 4.54
CA GLN A 45 15.56 -7.19 5.69
C GLN A 45 14.49 -8.26 5.95
N LEU A 46 13.20 -7.89 5.92
CA LEU A 46 12.10 -8.84 6.05
C LEU A 46 12.12 -9.89 4.93
N ALA A 47 12.35 -9.46 3.69
CA ALA A 47 12.31 -10.32 2.52
C ALA A 47 13.52 -11.26 2.42
N LYS A 48 14.74 -10.74 2.52
CA LYS A 48 15.99 -11.43 2.15
C LYS A 48 16.71 -12.04 3.34
N ALA A 49 16.82 -11.30 4.45
CA ALA A 49 17.47 -11.81 5.65
C ALA A 49 16.52 -12.69 6.47
N GLY A 50 15.25 -12.29 6.61
CA GLY A 50 14.25 -13.00 7.41
C GLY A 50 13.44 -14.06 6.67
N GLY A 51 13.37 -14.01 5.33
CA GLY A 51 12.49 -14.89 4.56
C GLY A 51 10.99 -14.66 4.82
N HIS A 52 10.62 -13.54 5.45
CA HIS A 52 9.27 -13.18 5.85
C HIS A 52 8.54 -12.43 4.72
N TYR A 53 8.33 -13.10 3.59
CA TYR A 53 7.82 -12.46 2.37
C TYR A 53 6.45 -11.78 2.53
N GLN A 54 5.56 -12.36 3.34
CA GLN A 54 4.26 -11.78 3.63
C GLN A 54 4.42 -10.50 4.47
N LEU A 55 5.31 -10.49 5.46
CA LEU A 55 5.58 -9.29 6.25
C LEU A 55 6.23 -8.19 5.40
N ALA A 56 7.13 -8.55 4.48
CA ALA A 56 7.68 -7.60 3.51
C ALA A 56 6.58 -7.00 2.61
N CYS A 57 5.61 -7.81 2.16
CA CYS A 57 4.45 -7.35 1.40
C CYS A 57 3.53 -6.44 2.23
N GLN A 58 3.31 -6.76 3.51
CA GLN A 58 2.54 -5.93 4.43
C GLN A 58 3.22 -4.58 4.64
N LYS A 59 4.52 -4.57 4.95
CA LYS A 59 5.30 -3.34 5.12
C LYS A 59 5.27 -2.49 3.85
N HIS A 60 5.38 -3.10 2.67
CA HIS A 60 5.22 -2.40 1.40
C HIS A 60 3.83 -1.73 1.28
N PHE A 61 2.74 -2.39 1.68
CA PHE A 61 1.41 -1.77 1.70
C PHE A 61 1.36 -0.59 2.66
N ASP A 62 1.89 -0.76 3.88
CA ASP A 62 1.87 0.27 4.92
C ASP A 62 2.57 1.56 4.49
N VAL A 63 3.72 1.44 3.82
CA VAL A 63 4.50 2.61 3.36
C VAL A 63 3.88 3.29 2.13
N THR A 64 3.19 2.53 1.28
CA THR A 64 2.56 3.06 0.07
C THR A 64 1.16 3.62 0.32
N HIS A 65 0.53 3.26 1.45
CA HIS A 65 -0.82 3.68 1.84
C HIS A 65 -0.81 4.34 3.22
N PRO A 66 -0.12 5.47 3.42
CA PRO A 66 -0.01 6.10 4.73
C PRO A 66 -1.39 6.45 5.29
N GLY A 67 -1.61 6.14 6.57
CA GLY A 67 -2.86 6.38 7.27
C GLY A 67 -3.98 5.37 6.96
N HIS A 68 -3.67 4.27 6.27
CA HIS A 68 -4.67 3.24 5.96
C HIS A 68 -5.28 2.59 7.21
N GLN A 69 -4.52 2.52 8.31
CA GLN A 69 -4.95 1.92 9.58
C GLN A 69 -6.13 2.66 10.23
N GLN A 70 -6.34 3.93 9.89
CA GLN A 70 -7.48 4.72 10.33
C GLN A 70 -8.67 4.66 9.35
N MET A 71 -8.59 3.85 8.30
CA MET A 71 -9.63 3.74 7.27
C MET A 71 -10.34 2.39 7.33
N ASP A 72 -11.65 2.38 7.13
CA ASP A 72 -12.39 1.14 6.91
C ASP A 72 -12.21 0.67 5.45
N LEU A 73 -11.15 -0.11 5.22
CA LEU A 73 -10.86 -0.70 3.90
C LEU A 73 -11.70 -1.94 3.58
N LYS A 74 -12.62 -2.36 4.47
CA LYS A 74 -13.49 -3.54 4.31
C LYS A 74 -12.72 -4.82 3.96
N LEU A 75 -11.60 -5.04 4.63
CA LEU A 75 -10.75 -6.21 4.39
C LEU A 75 -11.35 -7.47 5.03
N THR A 76 -11.48 -8.53 4.23
CA THR A 76 -11.87 -9.87 4.72
C THR A 76 -10.68 -10.73 5.09
N GLU A 77 -9.48 -10.34 4.66
CA GLU A 77 -8.20 -11.01 4.93
C GLU A 77 -7.05 -10.00 4.90
N SER A 78 -5.87 -10.39 5.38
CA SER A 78 -4.67 -9.53 5.30
C SER A 78 -4.27 -9.24 3.86
N VAL A 79 -3.92 -7.99 3.58
CA VAL A 79 -3.41 -7.53 2.27
C VAL A 79 -2.16 -8.29 1.82
N ALA A 80 -1.42 -8.90 2.73
CA ALA A 80 -0.22 -9.67 2.43
C ALA A 80 -0.49 -11.11 1.98
N ASN A 81 -1.72 -11.63 2.13
CA ASN A 81 -2.04 -13.04 1.87
C ASN A 81 -2.41 -13.33 0.42
N HIS A 82 -2.99 -12.36 -0.30
CA HIS A 82 -3.45 -12.53 -1.66
C HIS A 82 -3.21 -11.26 -2.51
N PRO A 83 -2.69 -11.34 -3.74
CA PRO A 83 -2.51 -10.17 -4.60
C PRO A 83 -3.80 -9.38 -4.82
N ASN A 84 -4.92 -10.06 -5.01
CA ASN A 84 -6.21 -9.38 -5.13
C ASN A 84 -6.62 -8.69 -3.83
N ALA A 85 -6.32 -9.25 -2.64
CA ALA A 85 -6.61 -8.57 -1.38
C ALA A 85 -5.83 -7.25 -1.26
N TRP A 86 -4.55 -7.26 -1.65
CA TRP A 86 -3.72 -6.05 -1.76
C TRP A 86 -4.35 -5.02 -2.70
N TYR A 87 -4.76 -5.44 -3.91
CA TYR A 87 -5.37 -4.56 -4.90
C TYR A 87 -6.72 -3.98 -4.44
N HIS A 88 -7.60 -4.82 -3.88
CA HIS A 88 -8.88 -4.37 -3.34
C HIS A 88 -8.67 -3.36 -2.20
N ALA A 89 -7.74 -3.62 -1.28
CA ALA A 89 -7.41 -2.68 -0.22
C ALA A 89 -6.90 -1.34 -0.76
N SER A 90 -6.00 -1.38 -1.74
CA SER A 90 -5.42 -0.19 -2.38
C SER A 90 -6.49 0.66 -3.09
N THR A 91 -7.37 0.02 -3.87
CA THR A 91 -8.46 0.73 -4.55
C THR A 91 -9.43 1.38 -3.57
N GLN A 92 -9.79 0.71 -2.47
CA GLN A 92 -10.65 1.29 -1.44
C GLN A 92 -9.97 2.46 -0.71
N TYR A 93 -8.69 2.34 -0.38
CA TYR A 93 -7.91 3.42 0.23
C TYR A 93 -7.97 4.68 -0.64
N HIS A 94 -7.71 4.55 -1.94
CA HIS A 94 -7.73 5.69 -2.85
C HIS A 94 -9.14 6.28 -3.02
N LYS A 95 -10.18 5.45 -3.03
CA LYS A 95 -11.57 5.92 -3.08
C LYS A 95 -11.91 6.77 -1.86
N ILE A 96 -11.69 6.26 -0.65
CA ILE A 96 -11.96 6.97 0.61
C ILE A 96 -11.16 8.27 0.67
N LYS A 97 -9.87 8.24 0.30
CA LYS A 97 -9.01 9.43 0.29
C LYS A 97 -9.49 10.52 -0.67
N LEU A 98 -10.09 10.15 -1.80
CA LEU A 98 -10.68 11.12 -2.73
C LEU A 98 -11.99 11.70 -2.18
N GLU A 99 -12.86 10.88 -1.60
CA GLU A 99 -14.12 11.31 -0.97
C GLU A 99 -13.87 12.26 0.22
N SER A 100 -12.88 11.95 1.07
CA SER A 100 -12.50 12.83 2.19
C SER A 100 -12.01 14.20 1.73
N LYS A 101 -11.24 14.27 0.63
CA LYS A 101 -10.77 15.54 0.06
C LYS A 101 -11.90 16.37 -0.55
N ALA A 102 -12.89 15.72 -1.16
CA ALA A 102 -14.05 16.41 -1.73
C ALA A 102 -14.92 17.05 -0.62
N ASN A 103 -15.11 16.34 0.50
CA ASN A 103 -15.88 16.85 1.63
C ASN A 103 -15.18 18.02 2.34
N ASP A 104 -13.85 17.97 2.50
CA ASP A 104 -13.06 19.05 3.12
C ASP A 104 -13.10 20.36 2.29
N SER A 105 -13.25 20.24 0.96
CA SER A 105 -13.32 21.40 0.05
C SER A 105 -14.70 22.08 0.01
N THR A 106 -15.74 21.49 0.62
CA THR A 106 -17.13 21.98 0.54
C THR A 106 -17.60 22.68 1.82
N SER A 107 -16.79 22.71 2.89
CA SER A 107 -17.10 23.41 4.15
C SER A 107 -16.34 24.74 4.28
N SER A 108 -16.70 25.74 3.46
CA SER A 108 -16.49 27.16 3.83
C SER A 108 -17.81 27.72 4.34
N PRO A 109 -17.87 28.26 5.58
CA PRO A 109 -19.09 28.84 6.12
C PRO A 109 -19.36 30.20 5.47
N SER A 110 -20.48 30.32 4.76
CA SER A 110 -21.04 31.63 4.43
C SER A 110 -21.69 32.17 5.71
N SER A 111 -20.90 32.86 6.53
CA SER A 111 -21.40 33.66 7.64
C SER A 111 -21.49 35.11 7.16
N ASP A 112 -22.68 35.59 6.84
CA ASP A 112 -23.04 36.91 7.36
C ASP A 112 -24.57 37.04 7.53
N THR A 113 -24.94 37.20 8.80
CA THR A 113 -26.29 37.46 9.26
C THR A 113 -26.43 38.96 9.38
N THR A 114 -27.43 39.57 8.75
CA THR A 114 -28.02 40.78 9.31
C THR A 114 -29.54 40.62 9.34
N ILE A 115 -30.01 40.20 10.51
CA ILE A 115 -31.37 40.45 10.96
C ILE A 115 -31.52 41.97 11.09
N ILE A 116 -32.45 42.55 10.33
CA ILE A 116 -32.94 43.89 10.60
C ILE A 116 -34.30 43.72 11.28
N HIS A 117 -34.34 44.11 12.55
CA HIS A 117 -35.56 44.30 13.34
C HIS A 117 -36.25 45.63 12.93
N SER A 118 -37.55 45.68 13.20
CA SER A 118 -38.49 46.82 13.25
C SER A 118 -39.48 46.90 12.09
#